data_AF-A0A1S2FD12-F1
#
_entry.id   AF-A0A1S2FD12-F1
#
_cell.length_a   1.000
_cell.length_b   1.000
_cell.length_c   1.000
_cell.angle_alpha   90.00
_cell.angle_beta   90.00
_cell.angle_gamma   90.00
#
_symmetry.space_group_name_H-M   'P 1'
#
loop_
_entity.id
_entity.type
_entity.pdbx_description
1 polymer ?
#
loop_
_entity_poly.entity_id
_entity_poly.type
_entity_poly.pdbx_seq_one_letter_code
_entity_poly.pdbx_strand_id
1 'polypeptide(L)' 'MLELAAIFKILGIGVVSHFSANVLENMGHGDKVMYIKIAGYVACAYISLDAWWDCLRMVARTFGVHV' A
#
# COMPACT_ATOMS: atom_id res chain seq x y z
N MET A 1 12.77 8.92 -7.53
CA MET A 1 11.57 8.51 -8.31
C MET A 1 10.81 7.36 -7.65
N LEU A 2 11.50 6.36 -7.09
CA LEU A 2 10.88 5.17 -6.49
C LEU A 2 9.98 5.49 -5.28
N GLU A 3 10.44 6.38 -4.39
CA GLU A 3 9.69 6.89 -3.23
C GLU A 3 8.34 7.54 -3.61
N LEU A 4 8.34 8.38 -4.65
CA LEU A 4 7.14 9.11 -5.08
C LEU A 4 6.09 8.14 -5.64
N ALA A 5 6.53 7.11 -6.38
CA ALA A 5 5.63 6.08 -6.90
C ALA A 5 5.00 5.23 -5.78
N ALA A 6 5.76 4.89 -4.73
CA ALA A 6 5.24 4.18 -3.56
C ALA A 6 4.17 5.03 -2.83
N ILE A 7 4.44 6.34 -2.65
CA ILE A 7 3.48 7.27 -2.04
C ILE A 7 2.19 7.36 -2.87
N PHE A 8 2.28 7.49 -4.20
CA PHE A 8 1.10 7.52 -5.06
C PHE A 8 0.31 6.21 -5.04
N LYS A 9 0.98 5.05 -4.95
CA LYS A 9 0.31 3.75 -4.81
C LYS A 9 -0.47 3.65 -3.48
N ILE A 10 0.15 4.05 -2.37
CA ILE A 10 -0.49 4.06 -1.04
C ILE A 10 -1.70 5.01 -1.04
N LEU A 11 -1.54 6.21 -1.61
CA LEU A 11 -2.60 7.21 -1.70
C LEU A 11 -3.76 6.71 -2.58
N GLY A 12 -3.44 6.07 -3.71
CA GLY A 12 -4.43 5.43 -4.59
C GLY A 12 -5.22 4.33 -3.89
N ILE A 13 -4.54 3.46 -3.12
CA ILE A 13 -5.20 2.42 -2.31
C ILE A 13 -6.13 3.04 -1.26
N GLY A 14 -5.70 4.10 -0.59
CA GLY A 14 -6.52 4.83 0.38
C GLY A 14 -7.79 5.42 -0.24
N VAL A 15 -7.67 6.09 -1.38
CA VAL A 15 -8.81 6.67 -2.11
C VAL A 15 -9.78 5.58 -2.57
N VAL A 16 -9.27 4.53 -3.20
CA VAL A 16 -10.10 3.41 -3.69
C VAL A 16 -10.78 2.69 -2.53
N SER A 17 -10.06 2.43 -1.43
CA SER A 17 -10.61 1.80 -0.23
C SER A 17 -11.71 2.65 0.41
N HIS A 18 -11.55 3.96 0.46
CA HIS A 18 -12.56 4.85 1.04
C HIS A 18 -13.81 4.95 0.14
N PHE A 19 -13.61 5.09 -1.17
CA PHE A 19 -14.72 5.12 -2.13
C PHE A 19 -15.51 3.81 -2.13
N SER A 20 -14.82 2.67 -2.20
CA SER A 20 -15.45 1.35 -2.21
C SER A 20 -16.16 1.03 -0.89
N ALA A 21 -15.61 1.45 0.26
CA ALA A 21 -16.30 1.38 1.55
C ALA A 21 -17.62 2.16 1.53
N ASN A 22 -17.58 3.42 1.08
CA ASN A 22 -18.76 4.28 1.04
C ASN A 22 -19.85 3.75 0.09
N VAL A 23 -19.46 3.17 -1.05
CA VAL A 23 -20.39 2.49 -1.97
C VAL A 23 -21.02 1.26 -1.28
N LEU A 24 -20.21 0.45 -0.58
CA LEU A 24 -20.70 -0.75 0.10
C LEU A 24 -21.67 -0.44 1.24
N GLU A 25 -21.41 0.63 2.00
CA GLU A 25 -22.33 1.11 3.04
C GLU A 25 -23.65 1.57 2.43
N ASN A 26 -23.61 2.33 1.34
CA ASN A 26 -24.82 2.78 0.63
C ASN A 26 -25.60 1.62 -0.02
N MET A 27 -24.95 0.49 -0.30
CA MET A 27 -25.58 -0.75 -0.78
C MET A 27 -26.11 -1.64 0.35
N GLY A 28 -26.10 -1.18 1.61
CA GLY A 28 -26.61 -1.93 2.77
C GLY A 28 -25.66 -3.05 3.25
N HIS A 29 -24.41 -3.06 2.78
CA HIS A 29 -23.41 -4.08 3.06
C HIS A 29 -22.31 -3.58 4.01
N GLY A 30 -22.68 -2.83 5.05
CA GLY A 30 -21.74 -2.24 6.01
C GLY A 30 -20.81 -3.26 6.68
N ASP A 31 -21.28 -4.48 6.91
CA ASP A 31 -20.46 -5.57 7.47
C ASP A 31 -19.24 -5.93 6.58
N LYS A 32 -19.38 -5.76 5.26
CA LYS A 32 -18.31 -6.09 4.30
C LYS A 32 -17.24 -5.00 4.19
N VAL A 33 -17.46 -3.81 4.75
CA VAL A 33 -16.53 -2.68 4.72
C VAL A 33 -15.22 -3.01 5.45
N MET A 34 -15.30 -3.82 6.50
CA MET A 34 -14.12 -4.23 7.26
C MET A 34 -13.13 -5.01 6.40
N TYR A 35 -13.61 -5.87 5.50
CA TYR A 35 -12.74 -6.62 4.57
C TYR A 35 -12.03 -5.70 3.59
N ILE A 36 -12.69 -4.65 3.10
CA ILE A 36 -12.07 -3.65 2.20
C ILE A 36 -10.95 -2.89 2.93
N LYS A 37 -11.19 -2.48 4.19
CA LYS A 37 -10.16 -1.82 4.99
C LYS A 37 -8.97 -2.74 5.26
N ILE A 38 -9.21 -4.00 5.62
CA ILE A 38 -8.14 -4.99 5.82
C ILE A 38 -7.33 -5.19 4.54
N ALA A 39 -8.00 -5.36 3.40
CA ALA A 39 -7.31 -5.49 2.10
C ALA A 39 -6.47 -4.25 1.78
N GLY A 40 -6.97 -3.05 2.07
CA GLY A 40 -6.23 -1.79 1.93
C GLY A 40 -4.98 -1.73 2.82
N TYR A 41 -5.09 -2.12 4.09
CA TYR A 41 -3.95 -2.19 5.00
C TYR A 41 -2.89 -3.20 4.54
N VAL A 42 -3.32 -4.38 4.09
CA VAL A 42 -2.40 -5.41 3.57
C VAL A 42 -1.67 -4.91 2.31
N ALA A 43 -2.39 -4.25 1.40
CA ALA A 43 -1.79 -3.68 0.20
C ALA A 43 -0.77 -2.57 0.53
N CYS A 44 -1.09 -1.69 1.48
CA CYS A 44 -0.14 -0.68 1.97
C CYS A 44 1.10 -1.33 2.61
N ALA A 45 0.92 -2.32 3.47
CA ALA A 45 2.03 -3.03 4.12
C ALA A 45 2.95 -3.70 3.09
N TYR A 46 2.39 -4.28 2.02
CA TYR A 46 3.17 -4.89 0.94
C TYR A 46 4.03 -3.85 0.21
N ILE A 47 3.48 -2.69 -0.12
CA ILE A 47 4.24 -1.61 -0.77
C ILE A 47 5.33 -1.07 0.15
N SER A 48 5.05 -0.90 1.44
CA SER A 48 6.05 -0.47 2.41
C SER A 48 7.20 -1.47 2.57
N LEU A 49 6.90 -2.77 2.55
CA LEU A 49 7.91 -3.83 2.58
C LEU A 49 8.77 -3.86 1.32
N ASP A 50 8.16 -3.67 0.15
CA ASP A 50 8.88 -3.60 -1.13
C ASP A 50 9.84 -2.40 -1.15
N ALA A 51 9.36 -1.22 -0.74
CA ALA A 51 10.19 -0.01 -0.61
C ALA A 51 11.31 -0.18 0.43
N TRP A 52 11.04 -0.87 1.54
CA TRP A 52 12.03 -1.21 2.56
C TRP A 52 13.16 -2.08 2.00
N TRP A 53 12.82 -3.12 1.23
CA TRP A 53 13.81 -3.98 0.58
C TRP A 53 14.65 -3.23 -0.44
N ASP A 54 14.04 -2.32 -1.21
CA ASP A 54 14.78 -1.48 -2.14
C ASP A 54 15.74 -0.53 -1.43
N CYS A 55 15.33 0.05 -0.30
CA CYS A 55 16.20 0.86 0.54
C CYS A 55 17.39 0.03 1.08
N LEU A 56 17.14 -1.19 1.57
CA LEU A 56 18.19 -2.11 2.01
C LEU A 56 19.17 -2.46 0.88
N ARG A 57 18.67 -2.76 -0.33
CA ARG A 57 19.53 -3.02 -1.50
C ARG A 57 20.36 -1.80 -1.84
N MET A 58 19.78 -0.60 -1.75
CA MET A 58 20.49 0.65 -2.02
C MET A 58 21.60 0.90 -1.00
N VAL A 59 21.35 0.66 0.28
CA VAL A 59 22.38 0.72 1.34
C VAL A 59 23.45 -0.35 1.11
N ALA A 60 23.08 -1.59 0.79
CA ALA A 60 24.02 -2.68 0.52
C ALA A 60 24.98 -2.35 -0.63
N ARG A 61 24.48 -1.72 -1.71
CA ARG A 61 25.31 -1.24 -2.82
C ARG A 61 26.33 -0.19 -2.38
N THR A 62 25.97 0.70 -1.43
CA THR A 62 26.93 1.68 -0.86
C THR A 62 28.10 0.99 -0.16
N PHE A 63 27.86 -0.18 0.43
CA PHE A 63 28.91 -1.03 1.04
C PHE A 63 29.60 -1.97 0.03
N GLY A 64 29.35 -1.81 -1.27
CA GLY A 64 29.96 -2.63 -2.33
C GLY A 64 29.32 -4.01 -2.53
N VAL A 65 28.27 -4.34 -1.77
CA VAL A 65 27.55 -5.61 -1.93
C VAL A 65 26.58 -5.47 -3.12
N HIS A 66 26.91 -6.14 -4.22
CA HIS A 66 26.04 -6.25 -5.39
C HIS A 66 25.16 -7.49 -5.23
N VAL A 67 23.97 -7.31 -4.65
CA VAL A 67 22.89 -8.30 -4.65
C VAL A 67 21.87 -7.94 -5.73
#